data_AF-A0A349DSY3-F1
#
_entry.id   AF-A0A349DSY3-F1
#
_cell.length_a   1.000
_cell.length_b   1.000
_cell.length_c   1.000
_cell.angle_alpha   90.00
_cell.angle_beta   90.00
_cell.angle_gamma   90.00
#
_symmetry.space_group_name_H-M   'P 1'
#
loop_
_entity.id
_entity.type
_entity.pdbx_description
1 polymer ?
#
loop_
_entity_poly.entity_id
_entity_poly.type
_entity_poly.pdbx_seq_one_letter_code
_entity_poly.pdbx_strand_id
1 'polypeptide(L)'
;MMQWYIPITILPGISLLILSTSNFLIDINREIKDLKSQGEAYEQIIQMKLRQLIRLSWVISCLYITVLCLTLAGLIASIEKMGIHVERLAVIFLVSGISVLMVAIIILIIFAIRGVKIRQAHLKI
;
A
#
# COMPACT_ATOMS: atom_id res chain seq x y z
N MET A 1 -15.50 -18.19 -19.18
CA MET A 1 -15.45 -18.54 -17.74
C MET A 1 -14.26 -17.84 -17.11
N MET A 2 -14.46 -16.74 -16.41
CA MET A 2 -13.40 -16.11 -15.62
C MET A 2 -13.02 -17.05 -14.48
N GLN A 3 -11.72 -17.31 -14.28
CA GLN A 3 -11.28 -18.13 -13.15
C GLN A 3 -11.38 -17.30 -11.87
N TRP A 4 -12.51 -17.44 -11.16
CA TRP A 4 -12.86 -16.74 -9.93
C TRP A 4 -11.75 -16.72 -8.86
N TYR A 5 -10.87 -17.73 -8.86
CA TYR A 5 -9.79 -17.84 -7.89
C TYR A 5 -8.61 -16.90 -8.17
N ILE A 6 -8.42 -16.41 -9.40
CA ILE A 6 -7.29 -15.55 -9.77
C ILE A 6 -7.19 -14.30 -8.87
N PRO A 7 -8.24 -13.46 -8.73
CA PRO A 7 -8.18 -12.30 -7.84
C PRO A 7 -7.89 -12.67 -6.37
N ILE A 8 -8.32 -13.85 -5.93
CA ILE A 8 -8.11 -14.34 -4.55
C ILE A 8 -6.67 -14.80 -4.33
N THR A 9 -6.05 -15.45 -5.31
CA THR A 9 -4.67 -15.95 -5.21
C THR A 9 -3.62 -14.85 -5.05
N ILE A 10 -3.93 -13.61 -5.45
CA ILE A 10 -3.00 -12.46 -5.35
C ILE A 10 -3.08 -11.80 -3.95
N LEU A 11 -4.16 -12.03 -3.19
CA LEU A 11 -4.39 -11.40 -1.88
C LEU A 11 -3.26 -11.65 -0.87
N PRO A 12 -2.69 -12.87 -0.73
CA PRO A 12 -1.56 -13.08 0.19
C PRO A 12 -0.37 -12.17 -0.13
N GLY A 13 -0.06 -11.94 -1.41
CA GLY A 13 1.02 -11.03 -1.82
C GLY A 13 0.72 -9.59 -1.42
N ILE A 14 -0.52 -9.13 -1.57
CA ILE A 14 -0.93 -7.78 -1.16
C ILE A 14 -0.91 -7.63 0.36
N SER A 15 -1.31 -8.67 1.11
CA SER A 15 -1.20 -8.69 2.58
C SER A 15 0.25 -8.55 3.05
N LEU A 16 1.21 -9.18 2.37
CA LEU A 16 2.63 -9.00 2.65
C LEU A 16 3.10 -7.57 2.36
N LEU A 17 2.62 -6.94 1.28
CA LEU A 17 2.90 -5.53 1.00
C LEU A 17 2.34 -4.62 2.09
N ILE A 18 1.11 -4.85 2.55
CA ILE A 18 0.50 -4.09 3.66
C ILE A 18 1.33 -4.25 4.94
N LEU A 19 1.73 -5.48 5.27
CA LEU A 19 2.53 -5.77 6.46
C LEU A 19 3.89 -5.06 6.41
N SER A 20 4.61 -5.19 5.30
CA SER A 20 5.89 -4.51 5.08
C SER A 20 5.76 -3.00 5.18
N THR A 21 4.74 -2.42 4.55
CA THR A 21 4.48 -0.97 4.56
C THR A 21 4.11 -0.47 5.96
N SER A 22 3.35 -1.26 6.72
CA SER A 22 2.99 -0.95 8.11
C SER A 22 4.22 -0.97 9.03
N ASN A 23 5.15 -1.91 8.82
CA ASN A 23 6.41 -1.94 9.56
C ASN A 23 7.23 -0.66 9.29
N PHE A 24 7.36 -0.23 8.03
CA PHE A 24 8.03 1.03 7.70
C PHE A 24 7.37 2.25 8.36
N LEU A 25 6.04 2.28 8.43
CA LEU A 25 5.31 3.36 9.09
C LEU A 25 5.60 3.40 10.59
N ILE A 26 5.62 2.25 11.26
CA ILE A 26 5.95 2.12 12.69
C ILE A 26 7.38 2.56 12.94
N ASP A 27 8.33 2.12 12.12
CA ASP A 27 9.75 2.46 12.27
C ASP A 27 10.00 3.96 12.09
N ILE A 28 9.42 4.59 11.06
CA ILE A 28 9.51 6.04 10.87
C ILE A 28 8.89 6.80 12.06
N ASN A 29 7.78 6.31 12.62
CA ASN A 29 7.14 6.94 13.77
C ASN A 29 8.02 6.85 15.03
N ARG A 30 8.68 5.70 15.25
CA ARG A 30 9.68 5.54 16.32
C ARG A 30 10.84 6.51 16.14
N GLU A 31 11.42 6.58 14.93
CA GLU A 31 12.50 7.50 14.63
C GLU A 31 12.11 8.98 14.85
N ILE A 32 10.89 9.38 14.47
CA ILE A 32 10.39 10.74 14.74
C ILE A 32 10.32 11.00 16.25
N LYS A 33 9.82 10.03 17.03
CA LYS A 33 9.74 10.15 18.49
C LYS A 33 11.13 10.30 19.13
N ASP A 34 12.10 9.54 18.64
CA ASP A 34 13.48 9.59 19.12
C ASP A 34 14.13 10.92 18.75
N LEU A 35 13.98 11.40 17.52
CA LEU A 35 14.50 12.71 17.09
C LEU A 35 13.89 13.86 17.88
N LYS A 36 12.60 13.79 18.21
CA LYS A 36 11.93 14.79 19.06
C LYS A 36 12.55 14.87 20.45
N SER A 37 13.12 13.79 20.97
CA SER A 37 13.80 13.77 22.27
C SER A 37 15.20 14.40 22.24
N GLN A 38 15.80 14.60 21.05
CA GLN A 38 17.17 15.10 20.86
C GLN A 38 17.26 16.63 20.63
N GLY A 39 16.14 17.35 20.70
CA GLY A 39 16.07 18.82 20.59
C GLY A 39 15.86 19.37 19.17
N GLU A 40 15.76 20.70 19.04
CA GLU A 40 15.33 21.40 17.81
C GLU A 40 16.29 21.28 16.61
N ALA A 41 17.52 20.79 16.81
CA ALA A 41 18.52 20.64 15.76
C ALA A 41 18.07 19.73 14.59
N TYR A 42 17.05 18.90 14.82
CA TYR A 42 16.54 17.92 13.85
C TYR A 42 15.17 18.26 13.26
N GLU A 43 14.64 19.47 13.49
CA GLU A 43 13.29 19.85 13.05
C GLU A 43 13.10 19.64 11.53
N GLN A 44 14.09 20.00 10.72
CA GLN A 44 14.03 19.78 9.26
C GLN A 44 13.92 18.29 8.88
N ILE A 45 14.64 17.40 9.60
CA ILE A 45 14.61 15.95 9.35
C ILE A 45 13.27 15.36 9.81
N ILE A 46 12.73 15.85 10.93
CA ILE A 46 11.39 15.47 11.43
C ILE A 46 10.32 15.81 10.39
N GLN A 47 10.34 17.01 9.82
CA GLN A 47 9.40 17.43 8.76
C GLN A 47 9.49 16.53 7.51
N MET A 48 10.70 16.14 7.11
CA MET A 48 10.90 15.22 5.98
C MET A 48 10.33 13.83 6.27
N LYS A 49 10.53 13.29 7.47
CA LYS A 49 9.99 11.99 7.90
C LYS A 49 8.47 12.01 8.07
N LEU A 50 7.88 13.08 8.58
CA LEU A 50 6.42 13.28 8.62
C LEU A 50 5.81 13.21 7.22
N ARG A 51 6.47 13.82 6.23
CA ARG A 51 6.02 13.74 4.82
C ARG A 51 6.12 12.33 4.25
N GLN A 52 7.11 11.54 4.68
CA GLN A 52 7.19 10.11 4.33
C GLN A 52 6.04 9.32 4.95
N LEU A 53 5.72 9.58 6.22
CA LEU A 53 4.63 8.92 6.94
C LEU A 53 3.29 9.16 6.26
N ILE A 54 2.97 10.41 5.90
CA ILE A 54 1.73 10.75 5.17
C ILE A 54 1.64 9.96 3.86
N ARG A 55 2.73 9.88 3.09
CA ARG A 55 2.75 9.11 1.82
C ARG A 55 2.52 7.62 2.04
N LEU A 56 3.11 7.03 3.08
CA LEU A 56 2.89 5.62 3.43
C LEU A 56 1.44 5.36 3.84
N SER A 57 0.82 6.26 4.61
CA SER A 57 -0.59 6.13 4.99
C SER A 57 -1.52 6.11 3.77
N TRP A 58 -1.22 6.93 2.75
CA TRP A 58 -1.94 6.91 1.47
C TRP A 58 -1.76 5.57 0.75
N VAL A 59 -0.53 5.05 0.68
CA VAL A 59 -0.25 3.74 0.06
C VAL A 59 -1.02 2.63 0.74
N ILE A 60 -0.97 2.53 2.08
CA ILE A 60 -1.67 1.48 2.83
C ILE A 60 -3.18 1.55 2.54
N SER A 61 -3.75 2.75 2.48
CA SER A 61 -5.15 2.95 2.11
C SER A 61 -5.46 2.43 0.69
N CYS A 62 -4.62 2.73 -0.30
CA CYS A 62 -4.77 2.20 -1.66
C CYS A 62 -4.65 0.67 -1.72
N LEU A 63 -3.76 0.08 -0.92
CA LEU A 63 -3.62 -1.39 -0.82
C LEU A 63 -4.88 -2.02 -0.20
N TYR A 64 -5.48 -1.41 0.83
CA TYR A 64 -6.75 -1.89 1.38
C TYR A 64 -7.91 -1.77 0.38
N ILE A 65 -7.97 -0.68 -0.40
CA ILE A 65 -8.96 -0.53 -1.48
C ILE A 65 -8.76 -1.63 -2.53
N THR A 66 -7.52 -1.95 -2.87
CA THR A 66 -7.19 -3.06 -3.78
C THR A 66 -7.74 -4.39 -3.25
N VAL A 67 -7.46 -4.71 -1.98
CA VAL A 67 -7.96 -5.94 -1.34
C VAL A 67 -9.49 -6.00 -1.39
N LEU A 68 -10.17 -4.89 -1.10
CA LEU A 68 -11.62 -4.80 -1.17
C LEU A 68 -12.14 -5.07 -2.59
N CYS A 69 -11.58 -4.42 -3.60
CA CYS A 69 -12.00 -4.61 -4.99
C CYS A 69 -11.77 -6.04 -5.48
N LEU A 70 -10.63 -6.66 -5.15
CA LEU A 70 -10.32 -8.03 -5.56
C LEU A 70 -11.17 -9.09 -4.82
N THR A 71 -11.42 -8.89 -3.54
CA THR A 71 -12.33 -9.76 -2.77
C THR A 71 -13.76 -9.68 -3.29
N LEU A 72 -14.26 -8.48 -3.60
CA LEU A 72 -15.57 -8.30 -4.24
C LEU A 72 -15.61 -8.93 -5.64
N ALA A 73 -14.58 -8.77 -6.45
CA ALA A 73 -14.51 -9.40 -7.77
C ALA A 73 -14.56 -10.93 -7.67
N GLY A 74 -13.80 -11.53 -6.75
CA GLY A 74 -13.83 -12.98 -6.49
C GLY A 74 -15.18 -13.47 -5.97
N LEU A 75 -15.80 -12.71 -5.06
CA LEU A 75 -17.13 -13.03 -4.52
C LEU A 75 -18.21 -13.00 -5.60
N ILE A 76 -18.26 -11.94 -6.41
CA ILE A 76 -19.24 -11.80 -7.50
C ILE A 76 -19.04 -12.92 -8.53
N ALA A 77 -17.79 -13.21 -8.91
CA ALA A 77 -17.48 -14.30 -9.84
C ALA A 77 -17.87 -15.69 -9.29
N SER A 78 -17.83 -15.88 -7.96
CA SER A 78 -18.28 -17.12 -7.33
C SER A 78 -19.81 -17.24 -7.31
N ILE A 79 -20.53 -16.14 -7.09
CA ILE A 79 -22.01 -16.10 -7.10
C ILE A 79 -22.55 -16.37 -8.52
N GLU A 80 -21.82 -15.99 -9.56
CA GLU A 80 -22.22 -16.25 -10.95
C GLU A 80 -22.39 -17.74 -11.24
N LYS A 81 -21.54 -18.60 -10.66
CA LYS A 81 -21.71 -20.06 -10.75
C LYS A 81 -23.05 -20.56 -10.19
N MET A 82 -23.71 -19.76 -9.36
CA MET A 82 -25.01 -20.04 -8.77
C MET A 82 -26.20 -19.59 -9.64
N GLY A 83 -25.94 -19.06 -10.85
CA GLY A 83 -26.96 -18.76 -11.87
C GLY A 83 -27.28 -17.26 -12.08
N ILE A 84 -26.65 -16.35 -11.31
CA ILE A 84 -26.88 -14.90 -11.44
C ILE A 84 -25.88 -14.31 -12.44
N HIS A 85 -26.35 -13.72 -13.54
CA HIS A 85 -25.48 -13.20 -14.60
C HIS A 85 -24.93 -11.81 -14.25
N VAL A 86 -23.77 -11.75 -13.59
CA VAL A 86 -23.14 -10.50 -13.10
C VAL A 86 -21.69 -10.30 -13.55
N GLU A 87 -21.28 -10.96 -14.65
CA GLU A 87 -19.87 -10.99 -15.11
C GLU A 87 -19.24 -9.59 -15.24
N ARG A 88 -20.03 -8.63 -15.72
CA ARG A 88 -19.54 -7.28 -16.04
C ARG A 88 -19.08 -6.55 -14.78
N LEU A 89 -19.79 -6.72 -13.66
CA LEU A 89 -19.43 -6.10 -12.39
C LEU A 89 -18.14 -6.73 -11.83
N ALA A 90 -18.00 -8.06 -11.89
CA ALA A 90 -16.78 -8.74 -11.43
C ALA A 90 -15.54 -8.24 -12.18
N VAL A 91 -15.63 -8.09 -13.51
CA VAL A 91 -14.54 -7.57 -14.34
C VAL A 91 -14.22 -6.11 -14.00
N ILE A 92 -15.22 -5.25 -13.79
CA ILE A 92 -15.01 -3.85 -13.40
C ILE A 92 -14.26 -3.75 -12.06
N PHE A 93 -14.69 -4.51 -11.05
CA PHE A 93 -14.01 -4.53 -9.75
C PHE A 93 -12.57 -5.06 -9.85
N LEU A 94 -12.34 -6.08 -10.67
CA LEU A 94 -11.00 -6.63 -10.89
C LEU A 94 -10.07 -5.61 -11.55
N VAL A 95 -10.50 -5.01 -12.66
CA VAL A 95 -9.69 -4.01 -13.40
C VAL A 95 -9.42 -2.78 -12.53
N SER A 96 -10.43 -2.31 -11.80
CA SER A 96 -10.28 -1.20 -10.85
C SER A 96 -9.26 -1.53 -9.76
N GLY A 97 -9.38 -2.70 -9.12
CA GLY A 97 -8.47 -3.14 -8.07
C GLY A 97 -7.02 -3.23 -8.53
N ILE A 98 -6.78 -3.85 -9.70
CA ILE A 98 -5.42 -3.96 -10.28
C ILE A 98 -4.85 -2.59 -10.62
N SER A 99 -5.68 -1.68 -11.14
CA SER A 99 -5.24 -0.31 -11.47
C SER A 99 -4.80 0.45 -10.21
N VAL A 100 -5.57 0.35 -9.12
CA VAL A 100 -5.22 0.96 -7.83
C VAL A 100 -3.94 0.34 -7.25
N LEU A 101 -3.79 -0.99 -7.35
CA LEU A 101 -2.57 -1.69 -6.92
C LEU A 101 -1.33 -1.17 -7.64
N MET A 102 -1.43 -0.99 -8.96
CA MET A 102 -0.33 -0.50 -9.78
C MET A 102 0.11 0.90 -9.36
N VAL A 103 -0.84 1.79 -9.08
CA VAL A 103 -0.55 3.13 -8.54
C VAL A 103 0.13 3.03 -7.16
N ALA A 104 -0.36 2.17 -6.28
CA ALA A 104 0.23 1.97 -4.95
C ALA A 104 1.69 1.47 -5.02
N ILE A 105 1.97 0.51 -5.92
CA ILE A 105 3.33 -0.02 -6.15
C ILE A 105 4.26 1.07 -6.70
N ILE A 106 3.81 1.89 -7.64
CA ILE A 106 4.62 3.01 -8.16
C ILE A 106 5.01 3.97 -7.03
N ILE A 107 4.07 4.31 -6.14
CA ILE A 107 4.35 5.16 -4.99
C ILE A 107 5.34 4.48 -4.03
N LEU A 108 5.22 3.17 -3.79
CA LEU A 108 6.17 2.40 -2.96
C LEU A 108 7.58 2.39 -3.55
N ILE A 109 7.73 2.23 -4.86
CA ILE A 109 9.02 2.28 -5.54
C ILE A 109 9.65 3.67 -5.36
N ILE A 110 8.89 4.73 -5.58
CA ILE A 110 9.36 6.12 -5.38
C ILE A 110 9.74 6.34 -3.91
N PHE A 111 8.94 5.83 -2.97
CA PHE A 111 9.22 5.90 -1.54
C PHE A 111 10.55 5.20 -1.20
N ALA A 112 10.76 3.98 -1.69
CA ALA A 112 11.98 3.21 -1.43
C ALA A 112 13.23 3.94 -1.94
N ILE A 113 13.18 4.47 -3.16
CA ILE A 113 14.30 5.24 -3.75
C ILE A 113 14.57 6.52 -2.95
N ARG A 114 13.52 7.25 -2.57
CA ARG A 114 13.67 8.49 -1.78
C ARG A 114 14.10 8.24 -0.34
N GLY A 115 13.74 7.09 0.24
CA GLY A 115 14.16 6.67 1.57
C GLY A 115 15.68 6.60 1.71
N VAL A 116 16.38 6.12 0.67
CA VAL A 116 17.85 6.07 0.63
C VAL A 116 18.45 7.47 0.73
N LYS A 117 17.95 8.43 -0.05
CA LYS A 117 18.45 9.82 -0.04
C LYS A 117 18.29 10.50 1.33
N ILE A 118 17.20 10.22 2.04
CA ILE A 118 16.95 10.78 3.37
C ILE A 118 17.90 10.17 4.41
N ARG A 119 18.19 8.87 4.28
CA ARG A 119 19.15 8.19 5.15
C ARG A 119 20.59 8.70 4.94
N GLN A 120 20.97 8.97 3.69
CA GLN A 120 22.24 9.62 3.34
C GLN A 120 22.34 11.03 3.96
N ALA A 121 21.30 11.85 3.81
CA ALA A 121 21.26 13.18 4.42
C ALA A 121 21.34 13.15 5.96
N HIS A 122 20.73 12.17 6.61
CA HIS A 122 20.82 11.98 8.06
C HIS A 122 22.22 11.57 8.51
N LEU A 123 22.92 10.74 7.73
CA LEU A 123 24.28 10.27 8.03
C LEU A 123 25.39 11.23 7.58
N LYS A 124 25.04 12.35 6.91
CA LYS A 124 25.99 13.29 6.28
C LYS A 124 26.97 12.60 5.32
N ILE A 125 26.49 11.61 4.56
CA ILE A 125 27.25 10.90 3.50
C ILE A 125 26.69 11.29 2.14
#